data_AF-A0A0Q2MPU0-F1
#
_entry.id   AF-A0A0Q2MPU0-F1
#
_cell.length_a   1.000
_cell.length_b   1.000
_cell.length_c   1.000
_cell.angle_alpha   90.00
_cell.angle_beta   90.00
_cell.angle_gamma   90.00
#
_symmetry.space_group_name_H-M   'P 1'
#
loop_
_entity.id
_entity.type
_entity.pdbx_description
1 polymer ?
#
loop_
_entity_poly.entity_id
_entity_poly.type
_entity_poly.pdbx_seq_one_letter_code
_entity_poly.pdbx_strand_id
1 'polypeptide(L)'
;MGMYKYIREAWKSPKKSYVGELLKVRMIKWRREPVVVRIERPTRLDRARSLGYQAKQGYVMVRVRVRKGGRKRPRWKGGRKPSKMGQVKYSPKKSLQWIAEEKAARKFPNLEVLNSYWVGEDGMYRWFEVIMVDPHHPVIKSDPKIAWIAGKAHKGRVFRGLTSAGRKSRGLRNKGKGAEKVRPSIRANKGKGK
;
A
#
# COMPACT_ATOMS: atom_id res chain seq x y z
N MET A 1 11.64 -15.32 -23.75
CA MET A 1 10.62 -15.32 -22.66
C MET A 1 11.36 -15.30 -21.31
N GLY A 2 11.30 -14.22 -20.51
CA GLY A 2 12.17 -14.08 -19.32
C GLY A 2 11.57 -14.62 -18.02
N MET A 3 12.44 -14.97 -17.05
CA MET A 3 12.09 -15.48 -15.70
C MET A 3 10.94 -14.71 -15.02
N TYR A 4 10.93 -13.37 -15.12
CA TYR A 4 9.90 -12.53 -14.50
C TYR A 4 8.47 -12.79 -15.01
N LYS A 5 8.32 -13.25 -16.26
CA LYS A 5 7.01 -13.57 -16.83
C LYS A 5 6.40 -14.78 -16.14
N TYR A 6 7.18 -15.84 -15.94
CA TYR A 6 6.72 -17.06 -15.26
C TYR A 6 6.31 -16.81 -13.81
N ILE A 7 7.08 -16.02 -13.07
CA ILE A 7 6.71 -15.62 -11.70
C ILE A 7 5.37 -14.87 -11.74
N ARG A 8 5.23 -13.90 -12.65
CA ARG A 8 3.99 -13.12 -12.77
C ARG A 8 2.79 -13.99 -13.07
N GLU A 9 2.93 -14.97 -13.97
CA GLU A 9 1.88 -15.91 -14.36
C GLU A 9 1.46 -16.82 -13.21
N ALA A 10 2.40 -17.40 -12.47
CA ALA A 10 2.12 -18.20 -11.27
C ALA A 10 1.34 -17.40 -10.21
N TRP A 11 1.63 -16.11 -10.06
CA TRP A 11 0.95 -15.22 -9.13
C TRP A 11 -0.41 -14.69 -9.61
N LYS A 12 -0.79 -14.87 -10.88
CA LYS A 12 -2.14 -14.50 -11.37
C LYS A 12 -3.21 -15.38 -10.74
N SER A 13 -2.93 -16.67 -10.61
CA SER A 13 -3.83 -17.63 -9.95
C SER A 13 -3.06 -18.46 -8.91
N PRO A 14 -2.87 -17.92 -7.69
CA PRO A 14 -2.13 -18.61 -6.65
C PRO A 14 -2.73 -19.97 -6.29
N LYS A 15 -4.06 -20.13 -6.39
CA LYS A 15 -4.74 -21.41 -6.08
C LYS A 15 -4.47 -22.51 -7.11
N LYS A 16 -4.26 -22.15 -8.39
CA LYS A 16 -4.04 -23.11 -9.49
C LYS A 16 -2.57 -23.42 -9.73
N SER A 17 -1.67 -22.76 -9.01
CA SER A 17 -0.21 -22.87 -9.17
C SER A 17 0.42 -23.35 -7.88
N TYR A 18 1.69 -23.76 -7.93
CA TYR A 18 2.50 -24.13 -6.75
C TYR A 18 2.55 -23.04 -5.65
N VAL A 19 2.23 -21.79 -5.99
CA VAL A 19 2.18 -20.66 -5.06
C VAL A 19 1.16 -20.89 -3.93
N GLY A 20 0.09 -21.66 -4.16
CA GLY A 20 -0.94 -21.91 -3.15
C GLY A 20 -0.40 -22.65 -1.93
N GLU A 21 0.38 -23.71 -2.15
CA GLU A 21 1.04 -24.48 -1.11
C GLU A 21 2.09 -23.63 -0.38
N LEU A 22 2.92 -22.89 -1.13
CA LEU A 22 3.89 -21.97 -0.56
C LEU A 22 3.23 -20.89 0.32
N LEU A 23 2.08 -20.36 -0.11
CA LEU A 23 1.33 -19.39 0.68
C LEU A 23 0.78 -20.02 1.95
N LYS A 24 0.27 -21.25 1.93
CA LYS A 24 -0.22 -21.94 3.13
C LYS A 24 0.87 -22.05 4.19
N VAL A 25 2.07 -22.51 3.81
CA VAL A 25 3.23 -22.62 4.72
C VAL A 25 3.67 -21.25 5.22
N ARG A 26 3.78 -20.26 4.34
CA ARG A 26 4.17 -18.89 4.70
C ARG A 26 3.17 -18.22 5.63
N MET A 27 1.86 -18.42 5.42
CA MET A 27 0.80 -17.84 6.25
C MET A 27 0.83 -18.35 7.70
N ILE A 28 1.27 -19.58 7.95
CA ILE A 28 1.48 -20.07 9.32
C ILE A 28 2.55 -19.21 10.02
N LYS A 29 3.68 -18.96 9.34
CA LYS A 29 4.78 -18.12 9.85
C LYS A 29 4.34 -16.66 10.00
N TRP A 30 3.72 -16.08 8.96
CA TRP A 30 3.30 -14.67 8.93
C TRP A 30 2.19 -14.32 9.92
N ARG A 31 1.42 -15.30 10.41
CA ARG A 31 0.45 -15.11 11.49
C ARG A 31 1.12 -14.89 12.84
N ARG A 32 2.27 -15.52 13.08
CA ARG A 32 3.08 -15.38 14.30
C ARG A 32 3.99 -14.15 14.26
N GLU A 33 4.36 -13.70 13.07
CA GLU A 33 5.14 -12.48 12.87
C GLU A 33 4.44 -11.21 13.42
N PRO A 34 5.23 -10.19 13.82
CA PRO A 34 4.72 -8.86 14.14
C PRO A 34 3.91 -8.23 12.99
N VAL A 35 3.14 -7.18 13.31
CA VAL A 35 2.30 -6.49 12.32
C VAL A 35 3.13 -5.83 11.20
N VAL A 36 4.34 -5.36 11.52
CA VAL A 36 5.28 -4.73 10.58
C VAL A 36 6.61 -5.44 10.74
N VAL A 37 7.08 -6.10 9.68
CA VAL A 37 8.34 -6.85 9.66
C VAL A 37 9.19 -6.38 8.49
N ARG A 38 10.44 -6.03 8.75
CA ARG A 38 11.43 -5.77 7.69
C ARG A 38 11.84 -7.11 7.08
N ILE A 39 11.88 -7.16 5.75
CA ILE A 39 12.34 -8.33 5.01
C ILE A 39 13.53 -7.93 4.13
N GLU A 40 14.47 -8.85 3.94
CA GLU A 40 15.66 -8.57 3.14
C GLU A 40 15.38 -8.64 1.64
N ARG A 41 14.60 -9.63 1.21
CA ARG A 41 14.28 -9.87 -0.20
C ARG A 41 12.78 -9.80 -0.45
N PRO A 42 12.34 -9.25 -1.59
CA PRO A 42 10.93 -9.21 -1.95
C PRO A 42 10.40 -10.62 -2.21
N THR A 43 9.18 -10.91 -1.75
CA THR A 43 8.53 -12.20 -2.04
C THR A 43 8.19 -12.33 -3.54
N ARG A 44 7.90 -11.19 -4.19
CA ARG A 44 7.54 -11.10 -5.62
C ARG A 44 8.49 -10.16 -6.34
N LEU A 45 9.63 -10.69 -6.78
CA LEU A 45 10.64 -9.89 -7.46
C LEU A 45 10.13 -9.27 -8.76
N ASP A 46 9.29 -9.98 -9.52
CA ASP A 46 8.64 -9.51 -10.74
C ASP A 46 7.83 -8.24 -10.50
N ARG A 47 7.05 -8.23 -9.41
CA ARG A 47 6.15 -7.12 -9.07
C ARG A 47 6.91 -5.97 -8.43
N ALA A 48 7.87 -6.28 -7.56
CA ALA A 48 8.71 -5.28 -6.91
C ALA A 48 9.49 -4.47 -7.95
N ARG A 49 10.19 -5.12 -8.89
CA ARG A 49 10.95 -4.44 -9.96
C ARG A 49 10.06 -3.58 -10.85
N SER A 50 8.88 -4.09 -11.22
CA SER A 50 7.89 -3.33 -12.00
C SER A 50 7.40 -2.05 -11.27
N LEU A 51 7.50 -2.01 -9.93
CA LEU A 51 7.10 -0.85 -9.12
C LEU A 51 8.29 0.05 -8.73
N GLY A 52 9.50 -0.25 -9.21
CA GLY A 52 10.70 0.58 -9.02
C GLY A 52 11.68 0.06 -7.95
N TYR A 53 11.55 -1.19 -7.50
CA TYR A 53 12.54 -1.81 -6.62
C TYR A 53 13.86 -2.07 -7.36
N GLN A 54 14.97 -1.72 -6.72
CA GLN A 54 16.32 -2.10 -7.11
C GLN A 54 17.05 -2.74 -5.92
N ALA A 55 17.96 -3.67 -6.20
CA ALA A 55 18.76 -4.34 -5.17
C ALA A 55 20.05 -3.52 -4.93
N LYS A 56 19.92 -2.40 -4.22
CA LYS A 56 21.04 -1.55 -3.83
C LYS A 56 20.78 -0.93 -2.45
N GLN A 57 21.83 -0.36 -1.85
CA GLN A 57 21.72 0.30 -0.56
C GLN A 57 20.69 1.44 -0.59
N GLY A 58 19.95 1.59 0.51
CA GLY A 58 18.85 2.54 0.64
C GLY A 58 17.47 1.98 0.27
N TYR A 59 17.35 0.81 -0.37
CA TYR A 59 16.06 0.13 -0.53
C TYR A 59 15.75 -0.77 0.65
N VAL A 60 14.52 -0.68 1.17
CA VAL A 60 14.03 -1.50 2.28
C VAL A 60 12.68 -2.09 1.91
N MET A 61 12.55 -3.40 2.10
CA MET A 61 11.28 -4.11 1.93
C MET A 61 10.64 -4.34 3.29
N VAL A 62 9.35 -4.06 3.41
CA VAL A 62 8.60 -4.20 4.66
C VAL A 62 7.31 -4.96 4.40
N ARG A 63 7.08 -6.05 5.12
CA ARG A 63 5.80 -6.76 5.14
C ARG A 63 4.90 -6.16 6.21
N VAL A 64 3.67 -5.83 5.83
CA VAL A 64 2.68 -5.23 6.73
C VAL A 64 1.39 -6.03 6.71
N ARG A 65 0.91 -6.39 7.91
CA ARG A 65 -0.37 -7.05 8.15
C ARG A 65 -1.48 -6.03 8.44
N VAL A 66 -2.61 -6.14 7.74
CA VAL A 66 -3.79 -5.28 7.93
C VAL A 66 -5.05 -6.13 8.06
N ARG A 67 -5.90 -5.82 9.04
CA ARG A 67 -7.17 -6.54 9.25
C ARG A 67 -8.11 -6.36 8.06
N LYS A 68 -8.81 -7.42 7.67
CA LYS A 68 -9.87 -7.40 6.67
C LYS A 68 -11.13 -6.73 7.23
N GLY A 69 -12.00 -6.32 6.32
CA GLY A 69 -13.29 -5.72 6.63
C GLY A 69 -13.28 -4.18 6.64
N GLY A 70 -14.40 -3.63 7.10
CA GLY A 70 -14.64 -2.20 7.18
C GLY A 70 -14.16 -1.57 8.49
N ARG A 71 -14.80 -0.46 8.86
CA ARG A 71 -14.54 0.27 10.10
C ARG A 71 -15.79 0.29 10.96
N LYS A 72 -15.69 -0.19 12.20
CA LYS A 72 -16.71 0.07 13.23
C LYS A 72 -16.57 1.52 13.72
N ARG A 73 -17.64 2.30 13.70
CA ARG A 73 -17.61 3.68 14.25
C ARG A 73 -17.57 3.66 15.78
N PRO A 74 -16.91 4.64 16.42
CA PRO A 74 -17.00 4.83 17.87
C PRO A 74 -18.45 5.04 18.33
N ARG A 75 -18.75 4.62 19.56
CA ARG A 75 -20.07 4.86 20.17
C ARG A 75 -20.28 6.36 20.35
N TRP A 76 -21.47 6.84 20.03
CA TRP A 76 -21.84 8.24 20.23
C TRP A 76 -22.02 8.53 21.73
N LYS A 77 -21.67 9.75 22.14
CA LYS A 77 -21.83 10.21 23.54
C LYS A 77 -23.08 11.07 23.77
N GLY A 78 -23.78 11.49 22.71
CA GLY A 78 -25.03 12.25 22.81
C GLY A 78 -25.95 12.00 21.62
N GLY A 79 -27.15 12.58 21.65
CA GLY A 79 -28.20 12.37 20.65
C GLY A 79 -27.72 12.57 19.21
N ARG A 80 -28.21 11.74 18.28
CA ARG A 80 -27.87 11.81 16.84
C ARG A 80 -29.13 11.63 16.02
N LYS A 81 -29.20 12.31 14.88
CA LYS A 81 -30.25 12.02 13.88
C LYS A 81 -30.18 10.56 13.39
N PRO A 82 -31.31 9.92 13.03
CA PRO A 82 -31.35 8.51 12.64
C PRO A 82 -30.31 8.12 11.58
N SER A 83 -30.14 8.94 10.53
CA SER A 83 -29.15 8.70 9.47
C SER A 83 -27.68 8.69 9.93
N LYS A 84 -27.37 9.20 11.12
CA LYS A 84 -26.02 9.23 11.71
C LYS A 84 -25.82 8.21 12.83
N MET A 85 -26.86 7.47 13.23
CA MET A 85 -26.80 6.46 14.30
C MET A 85 -26.09 5.16 13.89
N GLY A 86 -26.01 4.86 12.59
CA GLY A 86 -25.39 3.62 12.09
C GLY A 86 -23.92 3.48 12.52
N GLN A 87 -23.52 2.25 12.88
CA GLN A 87 -22.18 1.93 13.40
C GLN A 87 -21.43 0.83 12.64
N VAL A 88 -22.13 -0.23 12.20
CA VAL A 88 -21.51 -1.48 11.71
C VAL A 88 -21.18 -1.43 10.21
N LYS A 89 -22.14 -1.03 9.37
CA LYS A 89 -22.02 -1.02 7.90
C LYS A 89 -21.24 0.19 7.38
N TYR A 90 -20.03 0.44 7.91
CA TYR A 90 -19.17 1.54 7.48
C TYR A 90 -17.88 1.01 6.85
N SER A 91 -17.57 1.52 5.66
CA SER A 91 -16.33 1.22 4.94
C SER A 91 -15.40 2.43 4.97
N PRO A 92 -14.08 2.23 5.17
CA PRO A 92 -13.13 3.33 5.12
C PRO A 92 -13.02 3.88 3.69
N LYS A 93 -12.84 5.21 3.56
CA LYS A 93 -12.52 5.82 2.26
C LYS A 93 -11.09 5.47 1.82
N LYS A 94 -10.16 5.10 2.71
CA LYS A 94 -8.82 4.64 2.32
C LYS A 94 -8.86 3.14 2.00
N SER A 95 -8.12 2.71 0.98
CA SER A 95 -7.93 1.28 0.73
C SER A 95 -7.05 0.62 1.81
N LEU A 96 -7.24 -0.68 2.04
CA LEU A 96 -6.39 -1.44 2.98
C LEU A 96 -4.91 -1.41 2.60
N GLN A 97 -4.61 -1.36 1.30
CA GLN A 97 -3.25 -1.20 0.79
C GLN A 97 -2.65 0.15 1.21
N TRP A 98 -3.41 1.25 1.08
CA TRP A 98 -2.94 2.56 1.52
C TRP A 98 -2.75 2.62 3.05
N ILE A 99 -3.63 1.96 3.82
CA ILE A 99 -3.45 1.83 5.27
C ILE A 99 -2.16 1.06 5.61
N ALA A 100 -1.80 0.03 4.83
CA ALA A 100 -0.54 -0.70 5.01
C ALA A 100 0.69 0.19 4.77
N GLU A 101 0.67 1.01 3.71
CA GLU A 101 1.72 1.98 3.41
C GLU A 101 1.90 2.98 4.57
N GLU A 102 0.81 3.51 5.11
CA GLU A 102 0.86 4.46 6.24
C GLU A 102 1.42 3.81 7.51
N LYS A 103 1.12 2.54 7.77
CA LYS A 103 1.69 1.80 8.91
C LYS A 103 3.21 1.60 8.76
N ALA A 104 3.69 1.26 7.56
CA ALA A 104 5.12 1.11 7.30
C ALA A 104 5.86 2.45 7.51
N ALA A 105 5.34 3.53 6.95
CA ALA A 105 5.91 4.87 7.09
C ALA A 105 5.98 5.36 8.54
N ARG A 106 4.97 5.04 9.36
CA ARG A 106 4.99 5.38 10.79
C ARG A 106 6.04 4.59 11.57
N LYS A 107 6.35 3.35 11.15
CA LYS A 107 7.37 2.52 11.81
C LYS A 107 8.79 2.92 11.42
N PHE A 108 8.99 3.39 10.19
CA PHE A 108 10.28 3.84 9.67
C PHE A 108 10.19 5.30 9.19
N PRO A 109 10.27 6.28 10.12
CA PRO A 109 10.02 7.69 9.81
C PRO A 109 11.13 8.36 8.97
N ASN A 110 12.32 7.78 8.96
CA ASN A 110 13.46 8.23 8.16
C ASN A 110 13.38 7.78 6.68
N LEU A 111 12.48 6.84 6.37
CA LEU A 111 12.30 6.28 5.03
C LEU A 111 11.03 6.81 4.38
N GLU A 112 11.03 6.92 3.06
CA GLU A 112 9.86 7.28 2.27
C GLU A 112 9.29 6.08 1.52
N VAL A 113 7.95 5.98 1.48
CA VAL A 113 7.28 4.90 0.76
C VAL A 113 7.37 5.18 -0.74
N LEU A 114 7.91 4.23 -1.51
CA LEU A 114 7.92 4.27 -2.98
C LEU A 114 6.60 3.71 -3.55
N ASN A 115 6.27 2.46 -3.19
CA ASN A 115 5.07 1.77 -3.64
C ASN A 115 4.75 0.56 -2.77
N SER A 116 3.68 -0.17 -3.08
CA SER A 116 3.34 -1.41 -2.39
C SER A 116 2.63 -2.41 -3.31
N TYR A 117 2.59 -3.68 -2.89
CA TYR A 117 1.83 -4.73 -3.56
C TYR A 117 1.30 -5.77 -2.59
N TRP A 118 0.26 -6.49 -3.03
CA TRP A 118 -0.35 -7.58 -2.28
C TRP A 118 0.48 -8.86 -2.40
N VAL A 119 0.62 -9.58 -1.29
CA VAL A 119 1.36 -10.85 -1.22
C VAL A 119 0.54 -12.02 -0.69
N GLY A 120 -0.60 -11.77 -0.05
CA GLY A 120 -1.42 -12.84 0.49
C GLY A 120 -2.58 -12.31 1.33
N GLU A 121 -3.59 -13.14 1.53
CA GLU A 121 -4.63 -12.91 2.53
C GLU A 121 -5.11 -14.21 3.16
N ASP A 122 -5.62 -14.12 4.38
CA ASP A 122 -6.33 -15.19 5.05
C ASP A 122 -7.77 -14.71 5.36
N GLY A 123 -8.49 -15.39 6.25
CA GLY A 123 -9.85 -14.99 6.64
C GLY A 123 -9.91 -13.63 7.36
N MET A 124 -8.86 -13.26 8.11
CA MET A 124 -8.89 -12.13 9.05
C MET A 124 -8.03 -10.94 8.61
N TYR A 125 -7.01 -11.17 7.79
CA TYR A 125 -5.95 -10.23 7.47
C TYR A 125 -5.55 -10.29 5.98
N ARG A 126 -4.96 -9.19 5.53
CA ARG A 126 -4.25 -9.05 4.26
C ARG A 126 -2.82 -8.66 4.55
N TRP A 127 -1.90 -9.19 3.76
CA TRP A 127 -0.49 -8.82 3.79
C TRP A 127 -0.13 -8.04 2.54
N PHE A 128 0.60 -6.96 2.75
CA PHE A 128 1.18 -6.14 1.71
C PHE A 128 2.67 -6.03 1.94
N GLU A 129 3.45 -6.07 0.86
CA GLU A 129 4.85 -5.67 0.90
C GLU A 129 4.95 -4.23 0.40
N VAL A 130 5.58 -3.40 1.22
CA VAL A 130 5.81 -1.98 0.97
C VAL A 130 7.29 -1.81 0.64
N ILE A 131 7.54 -1.14 -0.49
CA ILE A 131 8.88 -0.75 -0.93
C ILE A 131 9.13 0.63 -0.33
N MET A 132 10.12 0.72 0.53
CA MET A 132 10.58 1.97 1.13
C MET A 132 11.98 2.30 0.62
N VAL A 133 12.30 3.58 0.57
CA VAL A 133 13.59 4.09 0.11
C VAL A 133 14.09 5.10 1.13
N ASP A 134 15.38 5.06 1.42
CA ASP A 134 16.06 6.09 2.19
C ASP A 134 16.45 7.27 1.29
N PRO A 135 15.78 8.44 1.42
CA PRO A 135 16.11 9.61 0.61
C PRO A 135 17.46 10.25 0.96
N HIS A 136 18.06 9.93 2.13
CA HIS A 136 19.30 10.55 2.57
C HIS A 136 20.54 9.83 2.04
N HIS A 137 20.40 8.56 1.66
CA HIS A 137 21.51 7.71 1.23
C HIS A 137 22.11 8.19 -0.12
N PRO A 138 23.45 8.31 -0.25
CA PRO A 138 24.10 8.83 -1.46
C PRO A 138 23.79 8.02 -2.72
N VAL A 139 23.75 6.69 -2.61
CA VAL A 139 23.38 5.75 -3.70
C VAL A 139 21.96 6.00 -4.26
N ILE A 140 21.05 6.56 -3.47
CA ILE A 140 19.71 6.94 -3.92
C ILE A 140 19.73 8.30 -4.61
N LYS A 141 20.51 9.25 -4.06
CA LYS A 141 20.65 10.59 -4.64
C LYS A 141 21.39 10.58 -5.98
N SER A 142 22.36 9.68 -6.16
CA SER A 142 23.12 9.57 -7.40
C SER A 142 22.37 8.89 -8.54
N ASP A 143 21.33 8.09 -8.25
CA ASP A 143 20.57 7.40 -9.30
C ASP A 143 19.44 8.29 -9.84
N PRO A 144 19.52 8.75 -11.11
CA PRO A 144 18.56 9.67 -11.69
C PRO A 144 17.13 9.09 -11.77
N LYS A 145 16.97 7.76 -11.73
CA LYS A 145 15.66 7.11 -11.80
C LYS A 145 14.85 7.23 -10.51
N ILE A 146 15.51 7.41 -9.36
CA ILE A 146 14.88 7.46 -8.03
C ILE A 146 15.20 8.73 -7.25
N ALA A 147 16.23 9.48 -7.63
CA ALA A 147 16.69 10.69 -6.94
C ALA A 147 15.57 11.70 -6.65
N TRP A 148 14.52 11.76 -7.48
CA TRP A 148 13.33 12.59 -7.23
C TRP A 148 12.74 12.40 -5.83
N ILE A 149 12.79 11.19 -5.24
CA ILE A 149 12.21 10.94 -3.92
C ILE A 149 12.94 11.68 -2.79
N ALA A 150 14.18 12.11 -3.02
CA ALA A 150 14.98 12.87 -2.06
C ALA A 150 14.62 14.36 -2.00
N GLY A 151 13.81 14.88 -2.95
CA GLY A 151 13.38 16.27 -2.93
C GLY A 151 12.48 16.59 -1.72
N LYS A 152 12.62 17.80 -1.15
CA LYS A 152 11.84 18.24 0.03
C LYS A 152 10.32 18.10 -0.16
N ALA A 153 9.83 18.33 -1.39
CA ALA A 153 8.42 18.20 -1.75
C ALA A 153 7.88 16.76 -1.72
N HIS A 154 8.73 15.74 -1.60
CA HIS A 154 8.37 14.32 -1.61
C HIS A 154 8.30 13.69 -0.21
N LYS A 155 8.66 14.43 0.84
CA LYS A 155 8.46 13.99 2.23
C LYS A 155 6.98 13.77 2.55
N GLY A 156 6.66 12.73 3.33
CA GLY A 156 5.31 12.41 3.76
C GLY A 156 4.33 12.14 2.60
N ARG A 157 4.83 11.68 1.45
CA ARG A 157 4.02 11.50 0.23
C ARG A 157 2.87 10.51 0.40
N VAL A 158 3.07 9.51 1.26
CA VAL A 158 2.07 8.49 1.60
C VAL A 158 0.85 9.11 2.28
N PHE A 159 1.05 10.01 3.25
CA PHE A 159 -0.04 10.65 3.99
C PHE A 159 -0.83 11.63 3.13
N ARG A 160 -0.18 12.21 2.10
CA ARG A 160 -0.82 13.06 1.08
C ARG A 160 -1.49 12.24 -0.05
N GLY A 161 -1.33 10.93 -0.05
CA GLY A 161 -1.94 10.04 -1.05
C GLY A 161 -1.36 10.19 -2.46
N LEU A 162 -0.04 10.40 -2.56
CA LEU A 162 0.69 10.49 -3.83
C LEU A 162 1.21 9.14 -4.32
N THR A 163 1.07 8.07 -3.53
CA THR A 163 1.36 6.68 -3.94
C THR A 163 0.32 6.18 -4.96
N SER A 164 0.60 5.05 -5.63
CA SER A 164 -0.37 4.43 -6.55
C SER A 164 -1.67 4.06 -5.85
N ALA A 165 -1.60 3.52 -4.62
CA ALA A 165 -2.76 3.19 -3.80
C ALA A 165 -3.53 4.45 -3.35
N GLY A 166 -2.81 5.52 -2.96
CA GLY A 166 -3.40 6.82 -2.64
C GLY A 166 -4.12 7.46 -3.81
N ARG A 167 -3.48 7.55 -4.98
CA ARG A 167 -4.07 8.09 -6.21
C ARG A 167 -5.30 7.30 -6.65
N LYS A 168 -5.25 5.97 -6.58
CA LYS A 168 -6.42 5.10 -6.82
C LYS A 168 -7.56 5.42 -5.85
N SER A 169 -7.27 5.51 -4.56
CA SER A 169 -8.28 5.77 -3.52
C SER A 169 -8.93 7.15 -3.66
N ARG A 170 -8.22 8.12 -4.26
CA ARG A 170 -8.68 9.48 -4.57
C ARG A 170 -9.48 9.60 -5.88
N GLY A 171 -9.64 8.52 -6.66
CA GLY A 171 -10.34 8.55 -7.94
C GLY A 171 -9.54 9.17 -9.09
N LEU A 172 -8.22 9.34 -8.95
CA LEU A 172 -7.38 10.04 -9.92
C LEU A 172 -6.84 9.16 -11.06
N ARG A 173 -7.43 7.97 -11.28
CA ARG A 173 -7.01 7.06 -12.36
C ARG A 173 -7.71 7.33 -13.69
N ASN A 174 -8.92 7.87 -13.66
CA ASN A 174 -9.68 8.20 -14.88
C ASN A 174 -9.42 9.67 -15.25
N LYS A 175 -9.72 10.08 -16.49
CA LYS A 175 -9.77 11.48 -16.95
C LYS A 175 -11.09 11.67 -17.72
N GLY A 176 -11.59 12.91 -17.82
CA GLY A 176 -12.87 13.20 -18.48
C GLY A 176 -14.08 12.91 -17.59
N LYS A 177 -15.11 12.27 -18.16
CA LYS A 177 -16.39 12.00 -17.50
C LYS A 177 -16.22 11.23 -16.18
N GLY A 178 -16.83 11.71 -15.11
CA GLY A 178 -16.73 11.17 -13.75
C GLY A 178 -15.50 11.64 -12.96
N ALA A 179 -14.62 12.43 -13.56
CA ALA A 179 -13.44 13.00 -12.91
C ALA A 179 -13.54 14.50 -12.59
N GLU A 180 -14.69 15.12 -12.85
CA GLU A 180 -14.94 16.56 -12.74
C GLU A 180 -14.78 17.04 -11.29
N LYS A 181 -15.25 16.24 -10.33
CA LYS A 181 -15.23 16.59 -8.89
C LYS A 181 -14.03 16.04 -8.12
N VAL A 182 -13.08 15.38 -8.79
CA VAL A 182 -11.86 14.82 -8.15
C VAL A 182 -10.56 15.54 -8.53
N ARG A 183 -10.56 16.30 -9.62
CA ARG A 183 -9.41 17.10 -10.09
C ARG A 183 -9.59 18.60 -9.81
N PRO A 184 -8.49 19.34 -9.55
CA PRO A 184 -7.11 18.87 -9.34
C PRO A 184 -6.95 18.14 -7.99
N SER A 185 -7.84 18.40 -7.03
CA SER A 185 -7.90 17.68 -5.75
C SER A 185 -9.34 17.62 -5.21
N ILE A 186 -9.60 16.68 -4.31
CA ILE A 186 -10.92 16.53 -3.65
C ILE A 186 -11.25 17.77 -2.79
N ARG A 187 -10.24 18.39 -2.17
CA ARG A 187 -10.43 19.58 -1.32
C ARG A 187 -10.76 20.82 -2.13
N ALA A 188 -10.17 20.99 -3.32
CA ALA A 188 -10.54 22.07 -4.24
C ALA A 188 -12.04 22.02 -4.59
N ASN A 189 -12.61 20.81 -4.69
CA ASN A 189 -14.04 20.58 -4.93
C ASN A 189 -14.87 20.43 -3.65
N LYS A 190 -14.48 21.10 -2.56
CA LYS A 190 -15.20 21.15 -1.27
C LYS A 190 -15.55 19.76 -0.70
N GLY A 191 -14.73 18.74 -0.97
CA GLY A 191 -14.95 17.38 -0.47
C GLY A 191 -16.07 16.60 -1.18
N LYS A 192 -16.61 17.11 -2.29
CA LYS A 192 -17.68 16.45 -3.07
C LYS A 192 -17.20 15.26 -3.89
N GLY A 193 -15.88 15.14 -4.10
CA GLY A 193 -15.30 13.97 -4.71
C GLY A 193 -15.35 12.75 -3.78
N LYS A 194 -15.87 11.63 -4.30
CA LYS A 194 -15.98 10.32 -3.65
C LYS A 194 -17.05 10.14 -2.58
#